data_AF-A0A939WL85-F1
#
_entry.id   AF-A0A939WL85-F1
#
_cell.length_a   1.000
_cell.length_b   1.000
_cell.length_c   1.000
_cell.angle_alpha   90.00
_cell.angle_beta   90.00
_cell.angle_gamma   90.00
#
_symmetry.space_group_name_H-M   'P 1'
#
loop_
_entity.id
_entity.type
_entity.pdbx_description
1 polymer ?
#
loop_
_entity_poly.entity_id
_entity_poly.type
_entity_poly.pdbx_seq_one_letter_code
_entity_poly.pdbx_strand_id
1 'polypeptide(L)'
;MNKEMKMEAAKNQELDKNLNDEVFGYNGKKYTLYELRCSANNYLTSDPKECRQKLKEKYAKVYNCIEQEVPPSILKEVYSLDSNFKEICEPVSGYTKNDYYASNLGRIRHFGKIMLQDDTNLNGYLYLKDYAEGSNKLYKFKSTTPVYTFIACAFFKDFNNGTELKHIHHINNNGYDSRPDNLIPLTQKEHSIAHGRVIKNSKEA
;
A
#
# COMPACT_ATOMS: atom_id res chain seq x y z
N MET A 1 -15.66 28.68 27.35
CA MET A 1 -14.91 27.75 26.48
C MET A 1 -13.91 28.56 25.66
N ASN A 2 -12.60 28.31 25.85
CA ASN A 2 -11.52 29.07 25.21
C ASN A 2 -11.55 28.91 23.67
N LYS A 3 -11.03 29.90 22.93
CA LYS A 3 -10.98 29.96 21.47
C LYS A 3 -10.30 28.73 20.84
N GLU A 4 -9.26 28.21 21.49
CA GLU A 4 -8.56 26.99 21.07
C GLU A 4 -9.45 25.74 21.12
N MET A 5 -10.21 25.55 22.21
CA MET A 5 -11.16 24.44 22.34
C MET A 5 -12.27 24.48 21.29
N LYS A 6 -12.72 25.69 20.89
CA LYS A 6 -13.71 25.86 19.82
C LYS A 6 -13.13 25.47 18.45
N MET A 7 -11.87 25.83 18.17
CA MET A 7 -11.20 25.46 16.93
C MET A 7 -10.94 23.96 16.83
N GLU A 8 -10.58 23.32 17.94
CA GLU A 8 -10.33 21.87 17.99
C GLU A 8 -11.64 21.06 17.86
N ALA A 9 -12.71 21.49 18.53
CA ALA A 9 -14.03 20.89 18.36
C ALA A 9 -14.58 21.02 16.93
N ALA A 10 -14.39 22.18 16.28
CA ALA A 10 -14.82 22.39 14.90
C ALA A 10 -14.03 21.52 13.89
N LYS A 11 -12.73 21.34 14.12
CA LYS A 11 -11.87 20.44 13.32
C LYS A 11 -12.31 18.98 13.43
N ASN A 12 -12.66 18.53 14.64
CA ASN A 12 -13.14 17.17 14.87
C ASN A 12 -14.51 16.93 14.20
N GLN A 13 -15.42 17.92 14.26
CA GLN A 13 -16.69 17.84 13.54
C GLN A 13 -16.53 17.74 12.01
N GLU A 14 -15.52 18.37 11.43
CA GLU A 14 -15.24 18.29 9.99
C GLU A 14 -14.68 16.92 9.58
N LEU A 15 -13.92 16.25 10.46
CA LEU A 15 -13.40 14.89 10.24
C LEU A 15 -14.44 13.79 10.44
N ASP A 16 -15.44 14.06 11.28
CA ASP A 16 -16.54 13.13 11.51
C ASP A 16 -17.67 13.29 10.47
N LYS A 17 -17.67 14.42 9.77
CA LYS A 17 -18.51 14.63 8.59
C LYS A 17 -18.08 13.65 7.50
N ASN A 18 -19.04 13.00 6.85
CA ASN A 18 -18.82 12.05 5.75
C ASN A 18 -18.22 10.69 6.13
N LEU A 19 -18.18 10.31 7.41
CA LEU A 19 -17.70 8.98 7.81
C LEU A 19 -18.49 7.81 7.19
N ASN A 20 -19.74 8.05 6.82
CA ASN A 20 -20.59 7.06 6.16
C ASN A 20 -20.45 7.04 4.63
N ASP A 21 -19.62 7.91 4.04
CA ASP A 21 -19.38 7.93 2.60
C ASP A 21 -18.76 6.58 2.15
N GLU A 22 -19.28 6.04 1.05
CA GLU A 22 -18.86 4.76 0.50
C GLU A 22 -17.70 4.93 -0.47
N VAL A 23 -16.68 4.09 -0.31
CA VAL A 23 -15.51 4.02 -1.17
C VAL A 23 -15.26 2.57 -1.59
N PHE A 24 -14.62 2.38 -2.74
CA PHE A 24 -14.51 1.06 -3.38
C PHE A 24 -13.05 0.64 -3.51
N GLY A 25 -12.73 -0.50 -2.91
CA GLY A 25 -11.44 -1.16 -3.01
C GLY A 25 -11.37 -2.10 -4.20
N TYR A 26 -10.39 -3.01 -4.15
CA TYR A 26 -10.20 -4.01 -5.19
C TYR A 26 -11.44 -4.90 -5.39
N ASN A 27 -11.70 -5.31 -6.64
CA ASN A 27 -12.87 -6.09 -7.05
C ASN A 27 -14.23 -5.49 -6.63
N GLY A 28 -14.32 -4.16 -6.48
CA GLY A 28 -15.57 -3.48 -6.11
C GLY A 28 -15.99 -3.71 -4.66
N LYS A 29 -15.08 -4.20 -3.81
CA LYS A 29 -15.36 -4.36 -2.39
C LYS A 29 -15.63 -3.00 -1.76
N LYS A 30 -16.80 -2.87 -1.14
CA LYS A 30 -17.27 -1.63 -0.54
C LYS A 30 -16.74 -1.45 0.87
N TYR A 31 -16.38 -0.22 1.20
CA TYR A 31 -15.98 0.23 2.53
C TYR A 31 -16.64 1.58 2.81
N THR A 32 -16.82 1.90 4.08
CA THR A 32 -17.10 3.26 4.55
C THR A 32 -15.81 3.92 5.03
N LEU A 33 -15.74 5.25 4.98
CA LEU A 33 -14.62 5.99 5.59
C LEU A 33 -14.48 5.72 7.09
N TYR A 34 -15.58 5.40 7.78
CA TYR A 34 -15.59 4.94 9.17
C TYR A 34 -14.82 3.62 9.34
N GLU A 35 -15.13 2.61 8.54
CA GLU A 35 -14.44 1.31 8.59
C GLU A 35 -12.94 1.46 8.34
N LEU A 36 -12.56 2.27 7.34
CA LEU A 36 -11.16 2.57 7.06
C LEU A 36 -10.49 3.30 8.23
N ARG A 37 -11.20 4.23 8.89
CA ARG A 37 -10.68 4.94 10.07
C ARG A 37 -10.47 4.01 11.26
N CYS A 38 -11.33 3.03 11.44
CA CYS A 38 -11.14 2.01 12.47
C CYS A 38 -9.92 1.12 12.18
N SER A 39 -9.69 0.72 10.92
CA SER A 39 -8.59 -0.16 10.55
C SER A 39 -7.25 0.55 10.33
N ALA A 40 -7.25 1.87 10.11
CA ALA A 40 -6.07 2.71 9.94
C ALA A 40 -5.14 2.71 11.18
N ASN A 41 -5.62 2.22 12.33
CA ASN A 41 -4.84 2.17 13.58
C ASN A 41 -4.28 0.77 13.89
N ASN A 42 -4.46 -0.21 13.01
CA ASN A 42 -3.99 -1.58 13.25
C ASN A 42 -2.45 -1.67 13.25
N TYR A 43 -1.77 -0.78 12.54
CA TYR A 43 -0.31 -0.65 12.53
C TYR A 43 0.08 0.82 12.47
N LEU A 44 0.95 1.28 13.37
CA LEU A 44 1.37 2.66 13.44
C LEU A 44 2.89 2.77 13.29
N THR A 45 3.36 3.86 12.67
CA THR A 45 4.81 4.13 12.58
C THR A 45 5.44 4.37 13.95
N SER A 46 4.63 4.70 14.96
CA SER A 46 5.01 4.82 16.37
C SER A 46 5.12 3.49 17.11
N ASP A 47 4.70 2.38 16.51
CA ASP A 47 4.81 1.06 17.13
C ASP A 47 6.29 0.71 17.40
N PRO A 48 6.57 -0.11 18.45
CA PRO A 48 7.92 -0.53 18.78
C PRO A 48 8.65 -1.10 17.55
N LYS A 49 9.92 -0.71 17.38
CA LYS A 49 10.74 -1.11 16.22
C LYS A 49 10.78 -2.64 16.05
N GLU A 50 10.84 -3.38 17.14
CA GLU A 50 10.84 -4.85 17.12
C GLU A 50 9.54 -5.44 16.54
N CYS A 51 8.38 -4.88 16.91
CA CYS A 51 7.09 -5.29 16.35
C CYS A 51 7.04 -5.04 14.84
N ARG A 52 7.51 -3.86 14.41
CA ARG A 52 7.57 -3.50 12.99
C ARG A 52 8.55 -4.37 12.20
N GLN A 53 9.68 -4.73 12.81
CA GLN A 53 10.65 -5.65 12.22
C GLN A 53 10.08 -7.07 12.05
N LYS A 54 9.35 -7.60 13.05
CA LYS A 54 8.67 -8.91 12.95
C LYS A 54 7.63 -8.92 11.83
N LEU A 55 6.89 -7.83 11.65
CA LEU A 55 5.96 -7.69 10.53
C LEU A 55 6.69 -7.69 9.20
N LYS A 56 7.71 -6.83 9.05
CA LYS A 56 8.53 -6.79 7.85
C LYS A 56 9.06 -8.18 7.47
N GLU A 57 9.65 -8.89 8.42
CA GLU A 57 10.17 -10.25 8.22
C GLU A 57 9.07 -11.23 7.80
N LYS A 58 7.90 -11.18 8.43
CA LYS A 58 6.75 -12.02 8.07
C LYS A 58 6.32 -11.80 6.62
N TYR A 59 6.05 -10.57 6.20
CA TYR A 59 5.53 -10.28 4.87
C TYR A 59 6.61 -10.40 3.77
N ALA A 60 7.88 -10.15 4.10
CA ALA A 60 9.02 -10.34 3.19
C ALA A 60 9.14 -11.77 2.68
N LYS A 61 8.71 -12.77 3.46
CA LYS A 61 8.66 -14.17 3.01
C LYS A 61 7.87 -14.36 1.72
N VAL A 62 6.88 -13.49 1.46
CA VAL A 62 6.10 -13.51 0.23
C VAL A 62 6.71 -12.55 -0.79
N TYR A 63 6.83 -11.26 -0.48
CA TYR A 63 7.16 -10.28 -1.52
C TYR A 63 8.61 -10.37 -2.02
N ASN A 64 9.51 -10.99 -1.25
CA ASN A 64 10.89 -11.29 -1.63
C ASN A 64 11.12 -12.79 -1.93
N CYS A 65 10.07 -13.58 -2.08
CA CYS A 65 10.19 -14.97 -2.53
C CYS A 65 10.66 -14.99 -4.00
N ILE A 66 11.88 -15.45 -4.23
CA ILE A 66 12.51 -15.52 -5.56
C ILE A 66 12.01 -16.69 -6.41
N GLU A 67 11.30 -17.64 -5.81
CA GLU A 67 10.69 -18.75 -6.53
C GLU A 67 9.60 -18.24 -7.49
N GLN A 68 9.38 -18.98 -8.58
CA GLN A 68 8.39 -18.62 -9.58
C GLN A 68 7.00 -18.49 -8.96
N GLU A 69 6.66 -19.39 -8.05
CA GLU A 69 5.42 -19.39 -7.25
C GLU A 69 5.80 -19.34 -5.77
N VAL A 70 4.98 -18.67 -4.96
CA VAL A 70 5.19 -18.64 -3.50
C VAL A 70 4.69 -19.96 -2.91
N PRO A 71 5.51 -20.67 -2.11
CA PRO A 71 5.08 -21.92 -1.47
C PRO A 71 3.75 -21.79 -0.71
N PRO A 72 2.82 -22.75 -0.84
CA PRO A 72 1.52 -22.69 -0.14
C PRO A 72 1.64 -22.59 1.39
N SER A 73 2.70 -23.16 1.98
CA SER A 73 2.98 -23.04 3.41
C SER A 73 3.24 -21.59 3.83
N ILE A 74 3.97 -20.81 3.01
CA ILE A 74 4.23 -19.39 3.24
C ILE A 74 2.95 -18.58 3.05
N LEU A 75 2.17 -18.87 2.00
CA LEU A 75 0.88 -18.19 1.75
C LEU A 75 -0.10 -18.38 2.93
N LYS A 76 -0.16 -19.60 3.46
CA LYS A 76 -0.96 -19.91 4.66
C LYS A 76 -0.45 -19.18 5.90
N GLU A 77 0.86 -19.19 6.14
CA GLU A 77 1.46 -18.53 7.31
C GLU A 77 1.24 -17.00 7.29
N VAL A 78 1.48 -16.38 6.13
CA VAL A 78 1.52 -14.92 6.02
C VAL A 78 0.13 -14.34 5.85
N TYR A 79 -0.66 -14.90 4.94
CA TYR A 79 -1.94 -14.33 4.49
C TYR A 79 -3.16 -15.20 4.82
N SER A 80 -2.96 -16.39 5.43
CA SER A 80 -4.03 -17.37 5.67
C SER A 80 -4.73 -17.82 4.37
N LEU A 81 -4.01 -17.80 3.25
CA LEU A 81 -4.50 -18.28 1.97
C LEU A 81 -4.31 -19.80 1.85
N ASP A 82 -5.23 -20.46 1.15
CA ASP A 82 -5.15 -21.90 0.90
C ASP A 82 -4.29 -22.23 -0.34
N SER A 83 -4.09 -23.53 -0.58
CA SER A 83 -3.28 -24.03 -1.71
C SER A 83 -3.92 -23.82 -3.09
N ASN A 84 -5.20 -23.47 -3.15
CA ASN A 84 -5.91 -23.18 -4.40
C ASN A 84 -5.75 -21.72 -4.81
N PHE A 85 -5.26 -20.85 -3.93
CA PHE A 85 -4.97 -19.46 -4.27
C PHE A 85 -4.02 -19.38 -5.47
N LYS A 86 -4.38 -18.54 -6.43
CA LYS A 86 -3.57 -18.27 -7.62
C LYS A 86 -3.05 -16.85 -7.58
N GLU A 87 -1.73 -16.76 -7.71
CA GLU A 87 -1.11 -15.48 -7.97
C GLU A 87 -1.42 -15.04 -9.41
N ILE A 88 -1.89 -13.81 -9.54
CA ILE A 88 -2.17 -13.17 -10.82
C ILE A 88 -1.15 -12.06 -10.97
N CYS A 89 -0.49 -11.98 -12.13
CA CYS A 89 0.44 -10.91 -12.47
C CYS A 89 -0.17 -10.05 -13.59
N GLU A 90 -0.28 -8.76 -13.34
CA GLU A 90 -0.82 -7.79 -14.29
C GLU A 90 0.28 -6.79 -14.71
N PRO A 91 0.29 -6.32 -15.97
CA PRO A 91 1.24 -5.30 -16.40
C PRO A 91 1.01 -3.99 -15.65
N VAL A 92 2.10 -3.32 -15.30
CA VAL A 92 2.02 -2.02 -14.61
C VAL A 92 1.77 -0.91 -15.63
N SER A 93 0.54 -0.39 -15.65
CA SER A 93 0.15 0.72 -16.53
C SER A 93 1.05 1.94 -16.35
N GLY A 94 1.46 2.57 -17.45
CA GLY A 94 2.41 3.70 -17.44
C GLY A 94 3.89 3.30 -17.36
N TYR A 95 4.19 2.03 -17.07
CA TYR A 95 5.54 1.47 -17.01
C TYR A 95 5.78 0.34 -18.03
N THR A 96 4.84 0.15 -18.97
CA THR A 96 4.82 -0.98 -19.92
C THR A 96 6.04 -1.03 -20.84
N LYS A 97 6.65 0.13 -21.18
CA LYS A 97 7.89 0.19 -21.96
C LYS A 97 9.10 -0.43 -21.23
N ASN A 98 9.01 -0.61 -19.92
CA ASN A 98 10.06 -1.15 -19.06
C ASN A 98 9.70 -2.55 -18.53
N ASP A 99 8.71 -3.25 -19.12
CA ASP A 99 8.40 -4.66 -18.80
C ASP A 99 8.17 -4.94 -17.30
N TYR A 100 7.44 -4.04 -16.63
CA TYR A 100 7.03 -4.21 -15.24
C TYR A 100 5.69 -4.95 -15.13
N TYR A 101 5.65 -5.94 -14.23
CA TYR A 101 4.44 -6.61 -13.79
C TYR A 101 4.34 -6.54 -12.27
N ALA A 102 3.12 -6.46 -11.77
CA ALA A 102 2.79 -6.52 -10.36
C ALA A 102 1.87 -7.69 -10.12
N SER A 103 2.07 -8.40 -9.00
CA SER A 103 1.19 -9.50 -8.62
C SER A 103 0.22 -9.13 -7.51
N ASN A 104 -0.89 -9.86 -7.44
CA ASN A 104 -1.87 -9.74 -6.35
C ASN A 104 -1.32 -10.17 -4.97
N LEU A 105 -0.08 -10.67 -4.91
CA LEU A 105 0.67 -10.94 -3.68
C LEU A 105 1.61 -9.79 -3.25
N GLY A 106 1.65 -8.69 -4.02
CA GLY A 106 2.56 -7.58 -3.78
C GLY A 106 3.97 -7.79 -4.34
N ARG A 107 4.19 -8.79 -5.22
CA ARG A 107 5.48 -9.02 -5.87
C ARG A 107 5.60 -8.15 -7.12
N ILE A 108 6.78 -7.59 -7.36
CA ILE A 108 7.08 -6.86 -8.59
C ILE A 108 8.04 -7.68 -9.44
N ARG A 109 7.75 -7.78 -10.73
CA ARG A 109 8.62 -8.37 -11.74
C ARG A 109 9.09 -7.29 -12.72
N HIS A 110 10.35 -7.36 -13.10
CA HIS A 110 10.96 -6.50 -14.10
C HIS A 110 11.77 -7.39 -15.05
N PHE A 111 11.47 -7.36 -16.36
CA PHE A 111 12.07 -8.29 -17.32
C PHE A 111 11.95 -9.77 -16.89
N GLY A 112 10.76 -10.13 -16.38
CA GLY A 112 10.45 -11.48 -15.87
C GLY A 112 11.09 -11.86 -14.53
N LYS A 113 11.95 -11.02 -13.94
CA LYS A 113 12.67 -11.31 -12.68
C LYS A 113 11.99 -10.68 -11.48
N ILE A 114 11.95 -11.40 -10.36
CA ILE A 114 11.41 -10.89 -9.09
C ILE A 114 12.35 -9.80 -8.55
N MET A 115 11.78 -8.64 -8.28
CA MET A 115 12.45 -7.50 -7.65
C MET A 115 12.37 -7.65 -6.13
N LEU A 116 13.53 -7.61 -5.47
CA LEU A 116 13.56 -7.51 -4.02
C LEU A 116 13.01 -6.16 -3.56
N GLN A 117 12.48 -6.11 -2.34
CA GLN A 117 11.83 -4.93 -1.78
C GLN A 117 12.25 -4.73 -0.33
N ASP A 118 12.34 -3.46 0.07
CA ASP A 118 12.67 -3.07 1.43
C ASP A 118 12.25 -1.64 1.69
N ASP A 119 12.07 -1.30 2.97
CA ASP A 119 11.68 0.05 3.36
C ASP A 119 12.87 0.97 3.65
N THR A 120 14.12 0.49 3.73
CA THR A 120 15.32 1.29 4.05
C THR A 120 15.11 2.25 5.23
N ASN A 121 14.44 1.79 6.29
CA ASN A 121 14.03 2.57 7.48
C ASN A 121 12.93 3.63 7.24
N LEU A 122 12.17 3.52 6.15
CA LEU A 122 11.00 4.35 5.88
C LEU A 122 9.70 3.74 6.45
N ASN A 123 9.80 2.86 7.46
CA ASN A 123 8.68 2.41 8.29
C ASN A 123 7.48 1.87 7.49
N GLY A 124 7.71 0.88 6.63
CA GLY A 124 6.64 0.24 5.83
C GLY A 124 6.46 0.80 4.43
N TYR A 125 7.12 1.89 4.05
CA TYR A 125 7.14 2.32 2.66
C TYR A 125 8.16 1.48 1.89
N LEU A 126 7.69 0.40 1.25
CA LEU A 126 8.52 -0.50 0.46
C LEU A 126 8.93 0.15 -0.87
N TYR A 127 10.21 0.00 -1.22
CA TYR A 127 10.78 0.37 -2.51
C TYR A 127 11.50 -0.84 -3.12
N LEU A 128 11.59 -0.85 -4.45
CA LEU A 128 12.37 -1.86 -5.16
C LEU A 128 13.86 -1.71 -4.84
N LYS A 129 14.50 -2.84 -4.60
CA LYS A 129 15.95 -3.01 -4.43
C LYS A 129 16.55 -3.70 -5.65
N ASP A 130 17.86 -3.56 -5.75
CA ASP A 130 18.70 -4.22 -6.74
C ASP A 130 18.46 -5.73 -6.78
N TYR A 131 18.53 -6.32 -7.97
CA TYR A 131 18.50 -7.76 -8.18
C TYR A 131 19.72 -8.20 -8.99
N ALA A 132 20.13 -9.45 -8.81
CA ALA A 132 21.24 -10.03 -9.56
C ALA A 132 20.77 -10.58 -10.92
N GLU A 133 21.50 -10.26 -11.98
CA GLU A 133 21.39 -10.86 -13.30
C GLU A 133 22.61 -11.76 -13.55
N GLY A 134 22.39 -13.08 -13.60
CA GLY A 134 23.43 -14.06 -13.88
C GLY A 134 24.58 -14.04 -12.87
N SER A 135 25.74 -14.51 -13.28
CA SER A 135 26.91 -14.72 -12.42
C SER A 135 27.74 -13.46 -12.15
N ASN A 136 27.12 -12.34 -11.72
CA ASN A 136 27.74 -11.18 -10.99
C ASN A 136 27.30 -9.77 -11.45
N LYS A 137 26.29 -9.59 -12.30
CA LYS A 137 25.78 -8.22 -12.58
C LYS A 137 24.65 -7.86 -11.61
N LEU A 138 24.95 -7.06 -10.60
CA LEU A 138 23.93 -6.37 -9.80
C LEU A 138 23.27 -5.30 -10.67
N TYR A 139 22.00 -5.51 -11.04
CA TYR A 139 21.21 -4.47 -11.65
C TYR A 139 20.84 -3.47 -10.56
N LYS A 140 21.44 -2.28 -10.63
CA LYS A 140 21.19 -1.21 -9.66
C LYS A 140 19.91 -0.48 -10.04
N PHE A 141 18.84 -0.72 -9.29
CA PHE A 141 17.58 -0.03 -9.46
C PHE A 141 17.23 0.70 -8.17
N LYS A 142 17.43 2.02 -8.17
CA LYS A 142 16.93 2.87 -7.09
C LYS A 142 15.59 3.45 -7.52
N SER A 143 14.52 2.72 -7.22
CA SER A 143 13.17 3.26 -7.38
C SER A 143 12.94 4.39 -6.39
N THR A 144 12.47 5.55 -6.85
CA THR A 144 11.83 6.55 -5.98
C THR A 144 10.33 6.32 -5.86
N THR A 145 9.78 5.34 -6.59
CA THR A 145 8.37 4.96 -6.57
C THR A 145 8.15 3.85 -5.54
N PRO A 146 7.23 4.05 -4.58
CA PRO A 146 6.83 3.01 -3.63
C PRO A 146 6.16 1.81 -4.32
N VAL A 147 6.32 0.61 -3.76
CA VAL A 147 5.78 -0.64 -4.32
C VAL A 147 4.27 -0.59 -4.50
N TYR A 148 3.53 -0.07 -3.51
CA TYR A 148 2.07 0.02 -3.59
C TYR A 148 1.59 0.80 -4.83
N THR A 149 2.39 1.73 -5.35
CA THR A 149 2.08 2.47 -6.58
C THR A 149 2.12 1.56 -7.81
N PHE A 150 3.11 0.65 -7.90
CA PHE A 150 3.15 -0.35 -8.98
C PHE A 150 1.93 -1.27 -8.92
N ILE A 151 1.57 -1.74 -7.72
CA ILE A 151 0.37 -2.56 -7.52
C ILE A 151 -0.89 -1.79 -7.92
N ALA A 152 -0.99 -0.52 -7.52
CA ALA A 152 -2.12 0.34 -7.85
C ALA A 152 -2.31 0.49 -9.36
N CYS A 153 -1.24 0.80 -10.09
CA CYS A 153 -1.24 0.93 -11.55
C CYS A 153 -1.62 -0.36 -12.29
N ALA A 154 -1.41 -1.52 -11.69
CA ALA A 154 -1.71 -2.81 -12.31
C ALA A 154 -3.14 -3.28 -12.04
N PHE A 155 -3.66 -3.06 -10.83
CA PHE A 155 -4.96 -3.61 -10.40
C PHE A 155 -6.11 -2.59 -10.33
N PHE A 156 -5.84 -1.29 -10.42
CA PHE A 156 -6.85 -0.23 -10.35
C PHE A 156 -6.86 0.60 -11.63
N LYS A 157 -7.79 0.28 -12.53
CA LYS A 157 -7.89 0.85 -13.89
C LYS A 157 -7.94 2.39 -13.95
N ASP A 158 -8.50 3.02 -12.92
CA ASP A 158 -8.70 4.47 -12.87
C ASP A 158 -7.69 5.18 -11.96
N PHE A 159 -6.64 4.50 -11.50
CA PHE A 159 -5.66 5.12 -10.61
C PHE A 159 -4.89 6.26 -11.29
N ASN A 160 -4.55 6.11 -12.59
CA ASN A 160 -3.79 7.10 -13.36
C ASN A 160 -4.61 7.88 -14.40
N ASN A 161 -5.90 7.58 -14.54
CA ASN A 161 -6.72 8.08 -15.66
C ASN A 161 -7.73 9.16 -15.25
N GLY A 162 -7.78 9.55 -13.97
CA GLY A 162 -8.69 10.57 -13.45
C GLY A 162 -8.10 11.98 -13.46
N THR A 163 -8.98 12.99 -13.42
CA THR A 163 -8.62 14.40 -13.22
C THR A 163 -8.24 14.71 -11.77
N GLU A 164 -8.60 13.84 -10.83
CA GLU A 164 -8.25 13.96 -9.41
C GLU A 164 -7.09 13.02 -9.05
N LEU A 165 -6.08 13.56 -8.37
CA LEU A 165 -4.97 12.77 -7.83
C LEU A 165 -5.48 11.84 -6.71
N LYS A 166 -5.38 10.53 -6.93
CA LYS A 166 -5.72 9.52 -5.92
C LYS A 166 -4.50 9.17 -5.08
N HIS A 167 -4.72 9.03 -3.77
CA HIS A 167 -3.78 8.52 -2.79
C HIS A 167 -4.12 7.06 -2.48
N ILE A 168 -3.09 6.21 -2.42
CA ILE A 168 -3.29 4.83 -2.00
C ILE A 168 -3.27 4.74 -0.48
N HIS A 169 -4.36 4.24 0.07
CA HIS A 169 -4.49 3.89 1.47
C HIS A 169 -4.28 2.39 1.66
N HIS A 170 -3.50 2.00 2.67
CA HIS A 170 -3.46 0.63 3.14
C HIS A 170 -4.59 0.46 4.16
N ILE A 171 -5.56 -0.39 3.86
CA ILE A 171 -6.79 -0.54 4.66
C ILE A 171 -6.46 -0.89 6.11
N ASN A 172 -5.57 -1.86 6.33
CA ASN A 172 -5.10 -2.20 7.67
C ASN A 172 -3.90 -1.33 8.15
N ASN A 173 -3.48 -0.32 7.39
CA ASN A 173 -2.28 0.50 7.63
C ASN A 173 -0.94 -0.26 7.68
N ASN A 174 -0.89 -1.53 7.27
CA ASN A 174 0.35 -2.28 7.14
C ASN A 174 1.02 -1.98 5.80
N GLY A 175 2.05 -1.13 5.81
CA GLY A 175 2.85 -0.83 4.61
C GLY A 175 3.59 -2.04 4.00
N TYR A 176 3.75 -3.14 4.76
CA TYR A 176 4.35 -4.38 4.26
C TYR A 176 3.36 -5.32 3.56
N ASP A 177 2.05 -5.03 3.61
CA ASP A 177 0.99 -5.76 2.89
C ASP A 177 0.47 -4.91 1.74
N SER A 178 1.18 -4.91 0.61
CA SER A 178 0.77 -4.17 -0.59
C SER A 178 -0.17 -4.98 -1.50
N ARG A 179 -0.83 -6.04 -1.02
CA ARG A 179 -1.81 -6.77 -1.85
C ARG A 179 -2.97 -5.84 -2.25
N PRO A 180 -3.53 -5.97 -3.47
CA PRO A 180 -4.68 -5.17 -3.90
C PRO A 180 -5.86 -5.22 -2.91
N ASP A 181 -6.10 -6.36 -2.27
CA ASP A 181 -7.14 -6.54 -1.23
C ASP A 181 -6.95 -5.65 0.00
N ASN A 182 -5.73 -5.17 0.24
CA ASN A 182 -5.38 -4.26 1.33
C ASN A 182 -5.16 -2.82 0.83
N LEU A 183 -5.32 -2.53 -0.46
CA LEU A 183 -5.16 -1.19 -1.01
C LEU A 183 -6.52 -0.61 -1.41
N ILE A 184 -6.68 0.69 -1.19
CA ILE A 184 -7.83 1.44 -1.69
C ILE A 184 -7.41 2.83 -2.18
N PRO A 185 -7.70 3.18 -3.44
CA PRO A 185 -7.49 4.53 -3.95
C PRO A 185 -8.53 5.48 -3.37
N LEU A 186 -8.08 6.56 -2.74
CA LEU A 186 -8.89 7.59 -2.12
C LEU A 186 -8.50 8.96 -2.65
N THR A 187 -9.42 9.92 -2.64
CA THR A 187 -9.06 11.34 -2.76
C THR A 187 -8.22 11.78 -1.55
N GLN A 188 -7.52 12.91 -1.66
CA GLN A 188 -6.76 13.46 -0.53
C GLN A 188 -7.64 13.67 0.72
N LYS A 189 -8.89 14.13 0.51
CA LYS A 189 -9.86 14.37 1.59
C LYS A 189 -10.28 13.08 2.26
N GLU A 190 -10.70 12.08 1.49
CA GLU A 190 -11.07 10.76 2.00
C GLU A 190 -9.91 10.10 2.76
N HIS A 191 -8.69 10.17 2.21
CA HIS A 191 -7.51 9.62 2.88
C HIS A 191 -7.21 10.33 4.21
N SER A 192 -7.41 11.64 4.27
CA SER A 192 -7.27 12.41 5.51
C SER A 192 -8.32 12.02 6.56
N ILE A 193 -9.57 11.81 6.15
CA ILE A 193 -10.66 11.32 7.02
C ILE A 193 -10.33 9.91 7.54
N ALA A 194 -9.87 9.01 6.68
CA ALA A 194 -9.46 7.66 7.07
C ALA A 194 -8.33 7.67 8.10
N HIS A 195 -7.42 8.65 8.07
CA HIS A 195 -6.39 8.81 9.12
C HIS A 195 -6.82 9.67 10.32
N GLY A 196 -8.04 10.23 10.31
CA GLY A 196 -8.48 11.20 11.31
C GLY A 196 -7.62 12.46 11.38
N ARG A 197 -7.06 12.90 10.23
CA ARG A 197 -6.18 14.06 10.12
C ARG A 197 -6.88 15.20 9.40
N VAL A 198 -6.72 16.43 9.87
CA VAL A 198 -7.23 17.61 9.16
C VAL A 198 -6.27 17.98 8.03
N ILE A 199 -6.79 18.24 6.83
CA ILE A 199 -6.00 18.82 5.75
C ILE A 199 -5.67 20.26 6.15
N LYS A 200 -4.40 20.57 6.41
CA LYS A 200 -3.96 21.96 6.50
C LYS A 200 -3.96 22.52 5.08
N ASN A 201 -4.88 23.44 4.77
CA ASN A 201 -4.81 24.20 3.54
C ASN A 201 -3.46 24.94 3.50
N SER A 202 -2.59 24.56 2.58
CA SER A 202 -1.33 25.26 2.29
C SER A 202 -1.63 26.54 1.52
N LYS A 203 -2.26 27.51 2.17
CA LYS A 203 -2.37 28.90 1.73
C LYS A 203 -2.31 29.79 2.97
N GLU A 204 -1.14 29.82 3.58
CA GLU A 204 -0.67 30.84 4.54
C GLU A 204 0.77 30.43 4.90
N ALA A 205 1.69 30.70 3.98
CA ALA A 205 3.12 30.81 4.22
C ALA A 205 3.59 32.09 3.51
#